data_AF-A0A9P8C6T3-F1
#
_entry.id   AF-A0A9P8C6T3-F1
#
_cell.length_a   1.000
_cell.length_b   1.000
_cell.length_c   1.000
_cell.angle_alpha   90.00
_cell.angle_beta   90.00
_cell.angle_gamma   90.00
#
_symmetry.space_group_name_H-M   'P 1'
#
loop_
_entity.id
_entity.type
_entity.pdbx_description
1 polymer ?
#
loop_
_entity_poly.entity_id
_entity_poly.type
_entity_poly.pdbx_seq_one_letter_code
_entity_poly.pdbx_strand_id
1 'polypeptide(L)'
;MAGDTRDSNSLPQPRGPPPGETAPPSHVTETPPKVYEVFHGPPPSANALPEGSGQNTAGSSQETPKLKDAFKTLRWEDIQQVYMYPCARESLLMGIGGAFGMGGIRALWGAPIPKAANWAVGTFIFASLANYEFCQYRRMLEKSHMKRAVEIIDRKKAEKEAEAKKKRDERRRSKEEADAKAEEEAKKKGWKFW
;
A
#
# COMPACT_ATOMS: atom_id res chain seq x y z
N MET A 1 23.16 -5.52 37.54
CA MET A 1 22.31 -6.62 37.02
C MET A 1 21.84 -6.22 35.64
N ALA A 2 22.44 -6.83 34.62
CA ALA A 2 22.14 -6.61 33.21
C ALA A 2 21.12 -7.67 32.76
N GLY A 3 20.11 -7.25 32.01
CA GLY A 3 19.13 -8.15 31.41
C GLY A 3 17.98 -7.37 30.83
N ASP A 4 18.08 -7.02 29.55
CA ASP A 4 17.05 -7.25 28.52
C ASP A 4 17.28 -6.35 27.31
N THR A 5 18.00 -6.89 26.32
CA THR A 5 17.94 -6.40 24.93
C THR A 5 17.96 -7.59 23.99
N ARG A 6 16.81 -8.24 23.83
CA ARG A 6 16.53 -9.05 22.63
C ARG A 6 15.04 -9.37 22.59
N ASP A 7 14.31 -8.59 21.82
CA ASP A 7 13.20 -9.04 20.96
C ASP A 7 12.54 -7.82 20.33
N SER A 8 13.20 -7.28 19.30
CA SER A 8 12.62 -6.27 18.41
C SER A 8 12.45 -6.87 17.02
N ASN A 9 11.60 -7.89 16.92
CA ASN A 9 11.13 -8.39 15.63
C ASN A 9 9.73 -9.01 15.76
N SER A 10 8.73 -8.18 16.01
CA SER A 10 7.34 -8.55 15.76
C SER A 10 6.55 -7.33 15.32
N LEU A 11 5.90 -7.46 14.16
CA LEU A 11 4.96 -6.50 13.58
C LEU A 11 3.82 -6.21 14.58
N PRO A 12 3.20 -5.01 14.58
CA PRO A 12 2.03 -4.75 15.40
C PRO A 12 0.87 -5.65 14.95
N GLN A 13 0.49 -6.62 15.77
CA GLN A 13 -0.77 -7.34 15.58
C GLN A 13 -1.94 -6.48 16.08
N PRO A 14 -3.09 -6.45 15.37
CA PRO A 14 -4.28 -5.78 15.87
C PRO A 14 -4.76 -6.46 17.15
N ARG A 15 -4.95 -5.69 18.23
CA ARG A 15 -5.52 -6.18 19.48
C ARG A 15 -6.90 -6.77 19.21
N GLY A 16 -7.08 -8.05 19.50
CA GLY A 16 -8.40 -8.65 19.64
C GLY A 16 -9.17 -7.99 20.80
N PRO A 17 -10.51 -8.05 20.78
CA PRO A 17 -11.32 -7.53 21.88
C PRO A 17 -11.06 -8.30 23.18
N PRO A 18 -11.20 -7.64 24.36
CA PRO A 18 -10.93 -8.25 25.65
C PRO A 18 -11.90 -9.41 25.95
N PRO A 19 -11.48 -10.38 26.79
CA PRO A 19 -12.27 -11.58 27.06
C PRO A 19 -13.51 -11.25 27.91
N GLY A 20 -14.72 -11.39 27.37
CA GLY A 20 -15.95 -11.31 28.17
C GLY A 20 -17.29 -10.99 27.51
N GLU A 21 -17.37 -10.63 26.22
CA GLU A 21 -18.66 -10.27 25.59
C GLU A 21 -19.05 -11.22 24.45
N THR A 22 -19.91 -12.17 24.77
CA THR A 22 -20.60 -13.04 23.80
C THR A 22 -21.98 -12.46 23.48
N ALA A 23 -22.06 -11.32 22.79
CA ALA A 23 -23.22 -10.91 21.99
C ALA A 23 -22.94 -9.60 21.22
N PRO A 24 -23.24 -9.51 19.91
CA PRO A 24 -23.21 -8.23 19.20
C PRO A 24 -24.41 -7.33 19.63
N PRO A 25 -24.22 -6.00 19.72
CA PRO A 25 -25.28 -5.06 20.08
C PRO A 25 -26.43 -4.99 19.06
N SER A 26 -27.65 -4.74 19.55
CA SER A 26 -28.95 -4.85 18.86
C SER A 26 -29.15 -4.03 17.58
N HIS A 27 -28.25 -3.08 17.27
CA HIS A 27 -28.36 -2.28 16.05
C HIS A 27 -27.88 -3.01 14.78
N VAL A 28 -27.32 -4.22 14.90
CA VAL A 28 -26.85 -5.03 13.77
C VAL A 28 -27.95 -5.99 13.25
N THR A 29 -28.98 -6.26 14.04
CA THR A 29 -29.97 -7.31 13.74
C THR A 29 -31.15 -6.82 12.90
N GLU A 30 -31.44 -5.51 12.88
CA GLU A 30 -32.66 -4.96 12.25
C GLU A 30 -32.45 -4.25 10.90
N THR A 31 -31.20 -4.04 10.46
CA THR A 31 -30.95 -3.44 9.14
C THR A 31 -30.59 -4.51 8.12
N PRO A 32 -31.32 -4.66 6.98
CA PRO A 32 -30.85 -5.50 5.89
C PRO A 32 -29.46 -5.02 5.45
N PRO A 33 -28.51 -5.92 5.18
CA PRO A 33 -27.15 -5.51 4.86
C PRO A 33 -27.19 -4.65 3.61
N LYS A 34 -26.83 -3.36 3.75
CA LYS A 34 -26.49 -2.53 2.60
C LYS A 34 -25.42 -3.28 1.83
N VAL A 35 -25.77 -3.71 0.63
CA VAL A 35 -24.88 -4.29 -0.38
C VAL A 35 -23.82 -3.22 -0.63
N TYR A 36 -22.70 -3.33 0.07
CA TYR A 36 -21.54 -2.52 -0.21
C TYR A 36 -21.11 -2.85 -1.64
N GLU A 37 -20.85 -1.78 -2.37
CA GLU A 37 -20.49 -1.79 -3.77
C GLU A 37 -19.45 -2.87 -4.05
N VAL A 38 -19.69 -3.58 -5.16
CA VAL A 38 -18.75 -4.52 -5.75
C VAL A 38 -17.47 -3.74 -6.06
N PHE A 39 -16.53 -3.79 -5.12
CA PHE A 39 -15.17 -3.28 -5.29
C PHE A 39 -14.54 -4.06 -6.45
N HIS A 40 -14.43 -3.39 -7.60
CA HIS A 40 -13.67 -3.90 -8.72
C HIS A 40 -12.19 -3.83 -8.34
N GLY A 41 -11.65 -4.95 -7.87
CA GLY A 41 -10.22 -5.12 -7.61
C GLY A 41 -9.75 -4.59 -6.24
N PRO A 42 -8.61 -5.13 -5.74
CA PRO A 42 -8.05 -4.70 -4.46
C PRO A 42 -7.71 -3.20 -4.50
N PRO A 43 -7.91 -2.44 -3.40
CA PRO A 43 -7.49 -1.05 -3.36
C PRO A 43 -5.97 -0.99 -3.56
N PRO A 44 -5.45 -0.06 -4.38
CA PRO A 44 -4.04 0.27 -4.30
C PRO A 44 -3.77 0.66 -2.84
N SER A 45 -2.73 0.10 -2.25
CA SER A 45 -2.38 0.26 -0.84
C SER A 45 -2.53 1.71 -0.38
N ALA A 46 -2.91 1.97 0.88
CA ALA A 46 -3.07 3.34 1.40
C ALA A 46 -1.81 4.24 1.30
N ASN A 47 -0.66 3.66 0.92
CA ASN A 47 0.61 4.34 0.64
C ASN A 47 0.99 4.39 -0.86
N ALA A 48 0.13 3.86 -1.73
CA ALA A 48 0.19 4.07 -3.16
C ALA A 48 -0.29 5.49 -3.41
N LEU A 49 0.66 6.35 -3.73
CA LEU A 49 0.32 7.58 -4.40
C LEU A 49 -0.46 7.21 -5.67
N PRO A 50 -1.50 7.98 -6.06
CA PRO A 50 -2.22 7.74 -7.30
C PRO A 50 -1.20 7.62 -8.44
N GLU A 51 -1.48 6.73 -9.40
CA GLU A 51 -0.65 6.39 -10.57
C GLU A 51 -0.49 7.60 -11.51
N GLY A 52 0.15 8.65 -10.98
CA GLY A 52 0.03 10.03 -11.45
C GLY A 52 0.64 11.08 -10.51
N SER A 53 1.09 10.76 -9.29
CA SER A 53 1.69 11.73 -8.34
C SER A 53 3.13 12.18 -8.67
N GLY A 54 3.43 12.26 -9.95
CA GLY A 54 4.74 12.55 -10.55
C GLY A 54 4.72 12.41 -12.06
N GLN A 55 3.57 12.11 -12.66
CA GLN A 55 3.33 12.22 -14.09
C GLN A 55 2.43 13.43 -14.30
N ASN A 56 2.97 14.45 -14.96
CA ASN A 56 2.17 15.55 -15.47
C ASN A 56 1.02 14.96 -16.31
N THR A 57 -0.20 15.44 -16.11
CA THR A 57 -1.45 14.95 -16.75
C THR A 57 -1.50 15.20 -18.28
N ALA A 58 -0.37 15.48 -18.91
CA ALA A 58 -0.23 15.65 -20.35
C ALA A 58 0.57 14.46 -20.89
N GLY A 59 -0.11 13.50 -21.52
CA GLY A 59 0.49 12.30 -22.09
C GLY A 59 1.48 12.58 -23.21
N SER A 60 2.72 12.95 -22.88
CA SER A 60 3.81 13.06 -23.85
C SER A 60 4.79 11.91 -23.67
N SER A 61 5.00 11.20 -24.80
CA SER A 61 5.95 10.13 -25.06
C SER A 61 7.28 10.25 -24.30
N GLN A 62 7.80 9.08 -23.94
CA GLN A 62 9.14 8.83 -23.41
C GLN A 62 10.21 9.52 -24.27
N GLU A 63 10.66 10.70 -23.86
CA GLU A 63 11.92 11.29 -24.33
C GLU A 63 12.88 11.27 -23.14
N THR A 64 14.04 10.66 -23.32
CA THR A 64 15.06 10.50 -22.28
C THR A 64 15.37 11.86 -21.66
N PRO A 65 14.97 12.12 -20.40
CA PRO A 65 15.05 13.46 -19.85
C PRO A 65 16.51 13.81 -19.66
N LYS A 66 17.01 14.70 -20.53
CA LYS A 66 18.25 15.42 -20.25
C LYS A 66 18.05 16.14 -18.94
N LEU A 67 19.01 16.04 -18.02
CA LEU A 67 18.94 16.67 -16.70
C LEU A 67 18.52 18.16 -16.76
N LYS A 68 18.87 18.85 -17.84
CA LYS A 68 18.46 20.24 -18.11
C LYS A 68 16.95 20.46 -18.28
N ASP A 69 16.21 19.50 -18.82
CA ASP A 69 14.76 19.61 -18.98
C ASP A 69 14.03 19.21 -17.69
N ALA A 70 14.59 18.31 -16.90
CA ALA A 70 14.10 18.01 -15.54
C ALA A 70 14.19 19.22 -14.59
N PHE A 71 15.24 20.04 -14.72
CA PHE A 71 15.33 21.31 -13.98
C PHE A 71 14.33 22.38 -14.45
N LYS A 72 13.87 22.34 -15.71
CA LYS A 72 12.83 23.27 -16.21
C LYS A 72 11.42 22.86 -15.82
N THR A 73 11.18 21.57 -15.59
CA THR A 73 9.88 21.07 -15.11
C THR A 73 9.69 21.19 -13.60
N LEU A 74 10.74 21.49 -12.83
CA LEU A 74 10.64 21.81 -11.41
C LEU A 74 9.92 23.17 -11.24
N ARG A 75 8.59 23.14 -11.13
CA ARG A 75 7.82 24.33 -10.74
C ARG A 75 8.22 24.73 -9.33
N TRP A 76 8.23 26.03 -9.07
CA TRP A 76 8.41 26.55 -7.72
C TRP A 76 7.29 26.06 -6.79
N GLU A 77 6.10 25.81 -7.33
CA GLU A 77 5.03 25.14 -6.60
C GLU A 77 5.39 23.70 -6.21
N ASP A 78 6.11 22.92 -7.04
CA ASP A 78 6.55 21.57 -6.68
C ASP A 78 7.55 21.60 -5.53
N ILE A 79 8.42 22.61 -5.49
CA ILE A 79 9.38 22.81 -4.39
C ILE A 79 8.66 23.23 -3.11
N GLN A 80 7.58 24.00 -3.20
CA GLN A 80 6.71 24.23 -2.06
C GLN A 80 5.93 22.98 -1.67
N GLN A 81 5.57 22.09 -2.59
CA GLN A 81 4.89 20.83 -2.26
C GLN A 81 5.85 19.70 -1.84
N VAL A 82 7.18 19.91 -1.89
CA VAL A 82 8.18 18.91 -1.47
C VAL A 82 7.93 18.40 -0.04
N TYR A 83 7.42 19.24 0.87
CA TYR A 83 7.12 18.80 2.25
C TYR A 83 5.96 17.80 2.36
N MET A 84 5.10 17.71 1.34
CA MET A 84 4.03 16.71 1.28
C MET A 84 4.57 15.32 0.95
N TYR A 85 5.75 15.23 0.32
CA TYR A 85 6.39 13.95 0.09
C TYR A 85 7.02 13.43 1.40
N PRO A 86 6.62 12.25 1.89
CA PRO A 86 7.05 11.74 3.19
C PRO A 86 8.58 11.57 3.29
N CYS A 87 9.24 11.13 2.22
CA CYS A 87 10.70 10.98 2.21
C CYS A 87 11.46 12.31 2.32
N ALA A 88 10.93 13.40 1.76
CA ALA A 88 11.57 14.71 1.85
C ALA A 88 11.32 15.36 3.21
N ARG A 89 10.12 15.18 3.78
CA ARG A 89 9.82 15.66 5.13
C ARG A 89 10.71 14.99 6.18
N GLU A 90 10.84 13.67 6.13
CA GLU A 90 11.68 12.93 7.08
C GLU A 90 13.16 13.28 6.92
N SER A 91 13.67 13.44 5.69
CA SER A 91 15.07 13.79 5.45
C SER A 91 15.39 15.23 5.85
N LEU A 92 14.45 16.16 5.72
CA LEU A 92 14.61 17.54 6.21
C LEU A 92 14.59 17.58 7.74
N LEU A 93 13.68 16.86 8.39
CA LEU A 93 13.63 16.78 9.86
C LEU A 93 14.89 16.13 10.44
N MET A 94 15.35 15.02 9.85
CA MET A 94 16.61 14.37 10.23
C MET A 94 17.82 15.26 9.92
N GLY A 95 17.80 15.98 8.80
CA GLY A 95 18.82 16.95 8.44
C GLY A 95 18.93 18.07 9.47
N ILE A 96 17.80 18.65 9.89
CA ILE A 96 17.75 19.69 10.93
C ILE A 96 18.32 19.13 12.25
N GLY A 97 17.89 17.92 12.66
CA GLY A 97 18.42 17.26 13.85
C GLY A 97 19.94 17.05 13.78
N GLY A 98 20.46 16.59 12.64
CA GLY A 98 21.90 16.41 12.41
C GLY A 98 22.67 17.73 12.35
N ALA A 99 22.07 18.79 11.81
CA ALA A 99 22.65 20.12 11.75
C ALA A 99 22.78 20.75 13.14
N PHE A 100 21.72 20.69 13.95
CA PHE A 100 21.76 21.14 15.34
C PHE A 100 22.71 20.28 16.19
N GLY A 101 22.75 18.97 15.98
CA GLY A 101 23.70 18.08 16.66
C GLY A 101 25.15 18.46 16.37
N MET A 102 25.54 18.48 15.09
CA MET A 102 26.94 18.78 14.72
C MET A 102 27.31 20.24 14.97
N GLY A 103 26.40 21.17 14.68
CA GLY A 103 26.59 22.59 14.93
C GLY A 103 26.70 22.91 16.42
N GLY A 104 25.87 22.28 17.25
CA GLY A 104 25.89 22.41 18.71
C GLY A 104 27.16 21.84 19.33
N ILE A 105 27.58 20.63 18.92
CA ILE A 105 28.86 20.03 19.35
C ILE A 105 30.04 20.94 19.00
N ARG A 106 30.04 21.50 17.78
CA ARG A 106 31.12 22.39 17.32
C ARG A 106 31.15 23.72 18.08
N ALA A 107 29.97 24.27 18.40
CA ALA A 107 29.85 25.50 19.20
C ALA A 107 30.36 25.30 20.62
N LEU A 108 30.06 24.15 21.25
CA LEU A 108 30.59 23.79 22.57
C LEU A 108 32.11 23.60 22.57
N TRP A 109 32.69 23.15 21.46
CA TRP A 109 34.15 22.99 21.33
C TRP A 109 34.92 24.30 21.05
N GLY A 110 34.26 25.46 21.20
CA GLY A 110 34.91 26.77 21.07
C GLY A 110 35.20 27.20 19.63
N ALA A 111 34.56 26.57 18.64
CA ALA A 111 34.69 27.04 17.26
C ALA A 111 33.99 28.39 17.07
N PRO A 112 34.56 29.32 16.27
CA PRO A 112 33.91 30.60 16.00
C PRO A 112 32.57 30.37 15.27
N ILE A 113 31.55 31.13 15.67
CA ILE A 113 30.17 31.07 15.16
C ILE A 113 30.08 30.89 13.63
N PRO A 114 30.81 31.65 12.78
CA PRO A 114 30.71 31.47 11.32
C PRO A 114 31.25 30.12 10.84
N LYS A 115 32.26 29.54 11.49
CA LYS A 115 32.80 28.22 11.14
C LYS A 115 31.87 27.10 11.59
N ALA A 116 31.22 27.25 12.75
CA ALA A 116 30.22 26.31 13.23
C ALA A 116 28.97 26.31 12.33
N ALA A 117 28.51 27.49 11.88
CA ALA A 117 27.38 27.61 10.96
C ALA A 117 27.66 26.95 9.60
N ASN A 118 28.84 27.16 9.01
CA ASN A 118 29.21 26.51 7.75
C ASN A 118 29.24 24.98 7.87
N TRP A 119 29.71 24.47 9.01
CA TRP A 119 29.67 23.03 9.30
C TRP A 119 28.25 22.51 9.50
N ALA A 120 27.39 23.25 10.20
CA ALA A 120 25.99 22.89 10.39
C ALA A 120 25.21 22.86 9.06
N VAL A 121 25.43 23.84 8.17
CA VAL A 121 24.84 23.84 6.82
C VAL A 121 25.39 22.68 5.99
N GLY A 122 26.69 22.38 6.11
CA GLY A 122 27.30 21.23 5.45
C GLY A 122 26.69 19.89 5.88
N THR A 123 26.50 19.68 7.18
CA THR A 123 25.86 18.47 7.69
C THR A 123 24.38 18.42 7.39
N PHE A 124 23.68 19.55 7.39
CA PHE A 124 22.28 19.65 6.98
C PHE A 124 22.10 19.11 5.55
N ILE A 125 22.83 19.69 4.59
CA ILE A 125 22.70 19.32 3.17
C ILE A 125 23.08 17.86 2.96
N PHE A 126 24.21 17.42 3.53
CA PHE A 126 24.67 16.05 3.38
C PHE A 126 23.69 15.04 3.99
N ALA A 127 23.22 15.29 5.22
CA ALA A 127 22.27 14.41 5.90
C ALA A 127 20.91 14.38 5.17
N SER A 128 20.42 15.52 4.70
CA SER A 128 19.15 15.56 3.96
C SER A 128 19.22 14.78 2.65
N LEU A 129 20.31 14.91 1.88
CA LEU A 129 20.48 14.13 0.65
C LEU A 129 20.66 12.63 0.93
N ALA A 130 21.51 12.26 1.89
CA ALA A 130 21.74 10.87 2.25
C ALA A 130 20.46 10.17 2.74
N ASN A 131 19.69 10.82 3.61
CA ASN A 131 18.43 10.28 4.10
C ASN A 131 17.36 10.22 2.99
N TYR A 132 17.35 11.17 2.05
CA TYR A 132 16.42 11.17 0.93
C TYR A 132 16.67 9.97 -0.01
N GLU A 133 17.93 9.76 -0.42
CA GLU A 133 18.33 8.61 -1.23
C GLU A 133 18.06 7.29 -0.51
N PHE A 134 18.31 7.25 0.81
CA PHE A 134 18.03 6.06 1.61
C PHE A 134 16.52 5.74 1.68
N CYS A 135 15.66 6.74 1.88
CA CYS A 135 14.20 6.56 1.88
C CYS A 135 13.70 6.09 0.50
N GLN A 136 14.20 6.70 -0.57
CA GLN A 136 13.91 6.29 -1.94
C GLN A 136 14.31 4.83 -2.18
N TYR A 137 15.52 4.46 -1.80
CA TYR A 137 16.04 3.10 -1.96
C TYR A 137 15.21 2.07 -1.19
N ARG A 138 14.89 2.34 0.08
CA ARG A 138 14.02 1.51 0.92
C ARG A 138 12.66 1.30 0.27
N ARG A 139 12.05 2.39 -0.23
CA ARG A 139 10.73 2.33 -0.85
C ARG A 139 10.74 1.55 -2.16
N MET A 140 11.83 1.61 -2.93
CA MET A 140 12.01 0.80 -4.13
C MET A 140 12.13 -0.70 -3.79
N LEU A 141 12.86 -1.04 -2.72
CA LEU A 141 12.95 -2.41 -2.22
C LEU A 141 11.57 -2.92 -1.78
N GLU A 142 10.85 -2.17 -0.94
CA GLU A 142 9.51 -2.55 -0.47
C GLU A 142 8.52 -2.78 -1.63
N LYS A 143 8.53 -1.90 -2.64
CA LYS A 143 7.73 -2.08 -3.85
C LYS A 143 8.09 -3.36 -4.60
N SER A 144 9.38 -3.70 -4.70
CA SER A 144 9.81 -4.93 -5.37
C SER A 144 9.32 -6.19 -4.63
N HIS A 145 9.27 -6.14 -3.30
CA HIS A 145 8.74 -7.25 -2.49
C HIS A 145 7.21 -7.33 -2.58
N MET A 146 6.50 -6.20 -2.59
CA MET A 146 5.04 -6.17 -2.77
C MET A 146 4.60 -6.75 -4.11
N LYS A 147 5.32 -6.46 -5.21
CA LYS A 147 5.01 -7.01 -6.54
C LYS A 147 4.99 -8.55 -6.53
N ARG A 148 6.01 -9.17 -5.92
CA ARG A 148 6.09 -10.63 -5.79
C ARG A 148 4.93 -11.19 -4.96
N ALA A 149 4.53 -10.50 -3.88
CA ALA A 149 3.41 -10.93 -3.05
C ALA A 149 2.07 -10.86 -3.83
N VAL A 150 1.86 -9.77 -4.58
CA VAL A 150 0.66 -9.58 -5.42
C VAL A 150 0.58 -10.64 -6.52
N GLU A 151 1.68 -10.94 -7.21
CA GLU A 151 1.72 -11.99 -8.23
C GLU A 151 1.27 -13.37 -7.69
N ILE A 152 1.67 -13.70 -6.45
CA ILE A 152 1.26 -14.96 -5.81
C ILE A 152 -0.23 -14.93 -5.46
N ILE A 153 -0.73 -13.81 -4.95
CA ILE A 153 -2.15 -13.64 -4.60
C ILE A 153 -3.01 -13.73 -5.86
N ASP A 154 -2.63 -13.05 -6.94
CA ASP A 154 -3.37 -13.02 -8.19
C ASP A 154 -3.44 -14.41 -8.84
N ARG A 155 -2.34 -15.16 -8.85
CA ARG A 155 -2.33 -16.56 -9.32
C ARG A 155 -3.30 -17.43 -8.53
N LYS A 156 -3.26 -17.37 -7.20
CA LYS A 156 -4.17 -18.14 -6.33
C LYS A 156 -5.63 -17.71 -6.48
N LYS A 157 -5.87 -16.42 -6.71
CA LYS A 157 -7.22 -15.90 -6.92
C LYS A 157 -7.78 -16.40 -8.25
N ALA A 158 -7.00 -16.37 -9.32
CA ALA A 158 -7.38 -16.90 -10.63
C ALA A 158 -7.68 -18.41 -10.57
N GLU A 159 -6.87 -19.20 -9.85
CA GLU A 159 -7.12 -20.63 -9.64
C GLU A 159 -8.43 -20.89 -8.89
N LYS A 160 -8.67 -20.16 -7.79
CA LYS A 160 -9.92 -20.27 -7.02
C LYS A 160 -11.15 -19.83 -7.82
N GLU A 161 -11.04 -18.76 -8.60
CA GLU A 161 -12.13 -18.29 -9.46
C GLU A 161 -12.43 -19.31 -10.57
N ALA A 162 -11.41 -19.93 -11.16
CA ALA A 162 -11.58 -21.01 -12.13
C ALA A 162 -12.23 -22.25 -11.52
N GLU A 163 -11.84 -22.64 -10.31
CA GLU A 163 -12.45 -23.76 -9.59
C GLU A 163 -13.92 -23.47 -9.21
N ALA A 164 -14.21 -22.27 -8.72
CA ALA A 164 -15.56 -21.82 -8.41
C ALA A 164 -16.46 -21.82 -9.66
N LYS A 165 -15.92 -21.40 -10.82
CA LYS A 165 -16.63 -21.44 -12.09
C LYS A 165 -16.93 -22.86 -12.54
N LYS A 166 -15.95 -23.78 -12.45
CA LYS A 166 -16.14 -25.20 -12.76
C LYS A 166 -17.23 -25.83 -11.90
N LYS A 167 -17.21 -25.58 -10.59
CA LYS A 167 -18.23 -26.08 -9.65
C LYS A 167 -19.62 -25.51 -9.93
N ARG A 168 -19.71 -24.26 -10.38
CA ARG A 168 -20.97 -23.63 -10.80
C ARG A 168 -21.53 -24.26 -12.06
N ASP A 169 -20.66 -24.53 -13.04
CA ASP A 169 -21.06 -25.16 -14.30
C ASP A 169 -21.49 -26.62 -14.10
N GLU A 170 -20.80 -27.38 -13.25
CA GLU A 170 -21.18 -28.75 -12.89
C GLU A 170 -22.54 -28.80 -12.15
N ARG A 171 -22.78 -27.87 -11.22
CA ARG A 171 -24.09 -27.74 -10.56
C ARG A 171 -25.20 -27.36 -11.55
N ARG A 172 -24.88 -26.61 -12.62
CA ARG A 172 -25.87 -26.26 -13.63
C ARG A 172 -26.22 -27.48 -14.49
N ARG A 173 -25.21 -28.25 -14.91
CA ARG A 173 -25.41 -29.50 -15.67
C ARG A 173 -26.22 -30.55 -14.91
N SER A 174 -25.94 -30.74 -13.61
CA SER A 174 -26.69 -31.73 -12.81
C SER A 174 -28.16 -31.35 -12.58
N LYS A 175 -28.48 -30.05 -12.56
CA LYS A 175 -29.87 -29.58 -12.53
C LYS A 175 -30.56 -29.79 -13.87
N GLU A 176 -29.90 -29.44 -14.98
CA GLU A 176 -30.43 -29.67 -16.34
C GLU A 176 -30.74 -31.16 -16.58
N GLU A 177 -29.88 -32.08 -16.12
CA GLU A 177 -30.12 -33.52 -16.20
C GLU A 177 -31.27 -34.02 -15.30
N ALA A 178 -31.43 -33.44 -14.11
CA ALA A 178 -32.53 -33.78 -13.21
C ALA A 178 -33.87 -33.29 -13.75
N ASP A 179 -33.90 -32.07 -14.28
CA ASP A 179 -35.10 -31.47 -14.89
C ASP A 179 -35.50 -32.24 -16.16
N ALA A 180 -34.54 -32.63 -17.01
CA ALA A 180 -34.82 -33.45 -18.20
C ALA A 180 -35.40 -34.83 -17.83
N LYS A 181 -34.89 -35.49 -16.78
CA LYS A 181 -35.46 -36.76 -16.29
C LYS A 181 -36.86 -36.57 -15.72
N ALA A 182 -37.09 -35.49 -14.97
CA ALA A 182 -38.42 -35.16 -14.45
C ALA A 182 -39.44 -34.89 -15.57
N GLU A 183 -39.03 -34.22 -16.65
CA GLU A 183 -39.87 -34.02 -17.84
C GLU A 183 -40.19 -35.33 -18.56
N GLU A 184 -39.22 -36.23 -18.71
CA GLU A 184 -39.48 -37.55 -19.28
C GLU A 184 -40.45 -38.37 -18.43
N GLU A 185 -40.29 -38.35 -17.10
CA GLU A 185 -41.20 -39.01 -16.18
C GLU A 185 -42.60 -38.39 -16.22
N ALA A 186 -42.72 -37.07 -16.33
CA ALA A 186 -43.99 -36.38 -16.49
C ALA A 186 -44.68 -36.76 -17.81
N LYS A 187 -43.94 -36.83 -18.93
CA LYS A 187 -44.46 -37.30 -20.23
C LYS A 187 -44.92 -38.76 -20.16
N LYS A 188 -44.14 -39.65 -19.51
CA LYS A 188 -44.51 -41.07 -19.31
C LYS A 188 -45.75 -41.23 -18.43
N LYS A 189 -45.89 -40.44 -17.37
CA LYS A 189 -47.07 -40.42 -16.49
C LYS A 189 -48.31 -39.89 -17.21
N GLY A 190 -48.16 -38.83 -18.02
CA GLY A 190 -49.23 -38.26 -18.83
C GLY A 190 -49.77 -39.22 -19.90
N TRP A 191 -48.89 -39.99 -20.57
CA TRP A 191 -49.33 -41.02 -21.53
C TRP A 191 -50.10 -42.15 -20.85
N LYS A 192 -49.68 -42.62 -19.66
CA LYS A 192 -50.35 -43.72 -18.95
C LYS A 192 -51.74 -43.39 -18.40
N PHE A 193 -52.12 -42.12 -18.38
CA PHE A 193 -53.42 -41.65 -17.90
C PHE A 193 -54.50 -41.63 -19.01
N TRP A 194 -54.11 -41.73 -20.28
CA TRP A 194 -55.00 -41.81 -21.44
C TRP A 194 -55.09 -43.25 -21.95
#